data_AF-A0A661C0B1-F1
#
_entry.id   AF-A0A661C0B1-F1
#
_cell.length_a   1.000
_cell.length_b   1.000
_cell.length_c   1.000
_cell.angle_alpha   90.00
_cell.angle_beta   90.00
_cell.angle_gamma   90.00
#
_symmetry.space_group_name_H-M   'P 1'
#
loop_
_entity.id
_entity.type
_entity.pdbx_description
1 polymer ?
#
loop_
_entity_poly.entity_id
_entity_poly.type
_entity_poly.pdbx_seq_one_letter_code
_entity_poly.pdbx_strand_id
1 'polypeptide(L)'
;MTEINAFKDRLKGLYAITDQQLITEENFSESIEATLQGGTRVIQYRDKSNDQDKRLQQARMLRALCHQYHAICIINDDIELAKAVNAHGVHLGKDDFSLT
;
A
#
# COMPACT_ATOMS: atom_id res chain seq x y z
N MET A 1 6.26 -22.31 -7.98
CA MET A 1 4.88 -22.37 -8.51
C MET A 1 3.82 -22.18 -7.41
N THR A 2 3.94 -22.84 -6.25
CA THR A 2 2.91 -22.85 -5.19
C THR A 2 2.69 -21.50 -4.51
N GLU A 3 3.75 -20.75 -4.19
CA GLU A 3 3.64 -19.46 -3.49
C GLU A 3 3.04 -18.34 -4.33
N ILE A 4 3.36 -18.29 -5.63
CA ILE A 4 2.80 -17.29 -6.56
C ILE A 4 1.28 -17.46 -6.69
N ASN A 5 0.81 -18.71 -6.77
CA ASN A 5 -0.63 -18.99 -6.83
C ASN A 5 -1.33 -18.60 -5.53
N ALA A 6 -0.73 -18.91 -4.38
CA ALA A 6 -1.26 -18.51 -3.08
C ALA A 6 -1.35 -16.99 -2.90
N PHE A 7 -0.39 -16.22 -3.45
CA PHE A 7 -0.46 -14.75 -3.45
C PHE A 7 -1.56 -14.22 -4.37
N LYS A 8 -1.69 -14.78 -5.57
CA LYS A 8 -2.75 -14.40 -6.52
C LYS A 8 -4.15 -14.61 -5.94
N ASP A 9 -4.35 -15.69 -5.19
CA ASP A 9 -5.63 -15.97 -4.53
C ASP A 9 -5.99 -14.99 -3.41
N ARG A 10 -5.00 -14.24 -2.88
CA ARG A 10 -5.18 -13.18 -1.89
C ARG A 10 -5.52 -11.82 -2.53
N LEU A 11 -5.23 -11.61 -3.82
CA LEU A 11 -5.54 -10.38 -4.55
C LEU A 11 -7.00 -10.38 -5.05
N LYS A 12 -7.96 -10.36 -4.12
CA LYS A 12 -9.40 -10.35 -4.42
C LYS A 12 -10.18 -9.54 -3.39
N GLY A 13 -11.41 -9.18 -3.75
CA GLY A 13 -12.29 -8.38 -2.90
C GLY A 13 -12.02 -6.88 -3.04
N LEU A 14 -12.26 -6.14 -1.96
CA LEU A 14 -12.09 -4.68 -1.97
C LEU A 14 -10.61 -4.30 -2.01
N TYR A 15 -10.29 -3.44 -2.97
CA TYR A 15 -8.99 -2.81 -3.18
C TYR A 15 -9.15 -1.33 -2.89
N ALA A 16 -8.60 -0.84 -1.78
CA ALA A 16 -8.61 0.57 -1.44
C ALA A 16 -7.32 1.28 -1.89
N ILE A 17 -7.44 2.56 -2.22
CA ILE A 17 -6.31 3.44 -2.57
C ILE A 17 -6.39 4.63 -1.61
N THR A 18 -5.27 4.95 -0.95
CA THR A 18 -5.21 6.13 -0.07
C THR A 18 -5.27 7.41 -0.91
N ASP A 19 -5.86 8.46 -0.35
CA ASP A 19 -5.82 9.79 -0.95
C ASP A 19 -5.10 10.76 -0.01
N GLN A 20 -3.96 11.29 -0.46
CA GLN A 20 -3.13 12.24 0.28
C GLN A 20 -3.84 13.55 0.66
N GLN A 21 -4.94 13.89 0.00
CA GLN A 21 -5.71 15.11 0.28
C GLN A 21 -6.76 14.89 1.37
N LEU A 22 -7.20 13.64 1.58
CA LEU A 22 -8.23 13.28 2.54
C LEU A 22 -7.66 12.68 3.83
N ILE A 23 -6.49 12.03 3.73
CA ILE A 23 -5.82 11.36 4.84
C ILE A 23 -4.59 12.17 5.24
N THR A 24 -4.66 12.79 6.41
CA THR A 24 -3.56 13.52 7.05
C THR A 24 -2.71 12.57 7.90
N GLU A 25 -1.58 13.04 8.42
CA GLU A 25 -0.78 12.25 9.36
C GLU A 25 -1.55 11.89 10.63
N GLU A 26 -2.39 12.80 11.11
CA GLU A 26 -3.16 12.64 12.36
C GLU A 26 -4.21 11.53 12.26
N ASN A 27 -4.88 11.39 11.11
CA ASN A 27 -5.96 10.42 10.92
C ASN A 27 -5.54 9.18 10.11
N PHE A 28 -4.27 9.05 9.73
CA PHE A 28 -3.81 7.97 8.84
C PHE A 28 -4.09 6.59 9.42
N SER A 29 -3.64 6.33 10.66
CA SER A 29 -3.81 5.03 11.31
C SER A 29 -5.28 4.66 11.43
N GLU A 30 -6.11 5.58 11.92
CA GLU A 30 -7.54 5.38 12.11
C GLU A 30 -8.25 5.08 10.78
N SER A 31 -7.93 5.84 9.73
CA SER A 31 -8.50 5.65 8.39
C SER A 31 -8.15 4.27 7.81
N ILE A 32 -6.91 3.84 7.98
CA ILE A 32 -6.46 2.52 7.51
C ILE A 32 -7.10 1.40 8.33
N GLU A 33 -7.14 1.52 9.66
CA GLU A 33 -7.78 0.53 10.52
C GLU A 33 -9.27 0.39 10.21
N ALA A 34 -10.01 1.50 10.08
CA ALA A 34 -11.42 1.48 9.70
C ALA A 34 -11.63 0.80 8.34
N THR A 35 -10.76 1.07 7.37
CA THR A 35 -10.79 0.44 6.04
C THR A 35 -10.58 -1.08 6.12
N LEU A 36 -9.65 -1.53 6.95
CA LEU A 36 -9.35 -2.96 7.18
C LEU A 36 -10.48 -3.67 7.95
N GLN A 37 -11.05 -3.01 8.96
CA GLN A 37 -12.21 -3.50 9.70
C GLN A 37 -13.45 -3.63 8.82
N GLY A 38 -13.61 -2.72 7.85
CA GLY A 38 -14.65 -2.78 6.81
C GLY A 38 -14.49 -3.93 5.80
N GLY A 39 -13.45 -4.76 5.92
CA GLY A 39 -13.25 -5.96 5.10
C GLY A 39 -12.31 -5.79 3.91
N THR A 40 -11.68 -4.63 3.75
CA THR A 40 -10.64 -4.43 2.72
C THR A 40 -9.44 -5.33 2.98
N ARG A 41 -8.92 -5.98 1.92
CA ARG A 41 -7.76 -6.89 2.02
C ARG A 41 -6.62 -6.53 1.09
N VAL A 42 -6.79 -5.51 0.25
CA VAL A 42 -5.70 -4.91 -0.53
C VAL A 42 -5.77 -3.39 -0.36
N ILE A 43 -4.66 -2.78 0.08
CA ILE A 43 -4.54 -1.33 0.19
C ILE A 43 -3.31 -0.88 -0.58
N GLN A 44 -3.50 0.12 -1.43
CA GLN A 44 -2.43 0.82 -2.11
C GLN A 44 -2.16 2.17 -1.46
N TYR A 45 -0.92 2.36 -1.01
CA TYR A 45 -0.42 3.66 -0.62
C TYR A 45 -0.16 4.51 -1.87
N ARG A 46 -0.89 5.61 -1.98
CA ARG A 46 -0.72 6.61 -3.03
C ARG A 46 -0.55 7.99 -2.41
N ASP A 47 0.66 8.49 -2.54
CA ASP A 47 1.04 9.86 -2.22
C ASP A 47 2.08 10.36 -3.23
N LYS A 48 1.68 11.38 -4.00
CA LYS A 48 2.42 12.09 -5.05
C LYS A 48 3.10 13.37 -4.55
N SER A 49 3.08 13.64 -3.25
CA SER A 49 3.88 14.71 -2.65
C SER A 49 5.37 14.37 -2.68
N ASN A 50 6.20 15.41 -2.53
CA ASN A 50 7.66 15.26 -2.48
C ASN A 50 8.19 15.07 -1.05
N ASP A 51 7.31 14.89 -0.07
CA ASP A 51 7.66 14.72 1.34
C ASP A 51 8.07 13.27 1.61
N GLN A 52 9.36 12.99 1.53
CA GLN A 52 9.90 11.63 1.64
C GLN A 52 9.77 11.06 3.05
N ASP A 53 9.93 11.89 4.08
CA ASP A 53 9.87 11.44 5.47
C ASP A 53 8.46 11.03 5.85
N LYS A 54 7.46 11.87 5.50
CA LYS A 54 6.04 11.54 5.67
C LYS A 54 5.70 10.26 4.90
N ARG A 55 6.12 10.15 3.63
CA ARG A 55 5.83 8.98 2.79
C ARG A 55 6.39 7.70 3.38
N LEU A 56 7.64 7.74 3.86
CA LEU A 56 8.28 6.60 4.51
C LEU A 56 7.57 6.21 5.81
N GLN A 57 7.20 7.18 6.65
CA GLN A 57 6.49 6.94 7.89
C GLN A 57 5.11 6.30 7.63
N GLN A 58 4.31 6.90 6.76
CA GLN A 58 2.98 6.39 6.43
C GLN A 58 3.03 5.01 5.77
N ALA A 59 3.95 4.78 4.84
CA ALA A 59 4.11 3.48 4.19
C ALA A 59 4.52 2.37 5.18
N ARG A 60 5.40 2.67 6.15
CA ARG A 60 5.73 1.74 7.25
C ARG A 60 4.52 1.42 8.10
N MET A 61 3.73 2.43 8.45
CA MET A 61 2.52 2.27 9.25
C MET A 61 1.47 1.42 8.53
N LEU A 62 1.22 1.72 7.25
CA LEU A 62 0.35 0.91 6.41
C LEU A 62 0.83 -0.54 6.33
N ARG A 63 2.14 -0.77 6.11
CA ARG A 63 2.69 -2.12 6.04
C ARG A 63 2.46 -2.92 7.33
N ALA A 64 2.64 -2.28 8.49
CA ALA A 64 2.43 -2.88 9.80
C ALA A 64 0.95 -3.22 10.02
N LEU A 65 0.03 -2.30 9.73
CA LEU A 65 -1.41 -2.53 9.83
C LEU A 65 -1.87 -3.64 8.88
N CYS A 66 -1.45 -3.61 7.61
CA CYS A 66 -1.76 -4.69 6.68
C CYS A 66 -1.23 -6.05 7.17
N HIS A 67 -0.06 -6.10 7.81
CA HIS A 67 0.44 -7.34 8.40
C HIS A 67 -0.50 -7.87 9.49
N GLN A 68 -0.91 -7.01 10.43
CA GLN A 68 -1.79 -7.36 11.55
C GLN A 68 -3.16 -7.89 11.08
N TYR A 69 -3.70 -7.30 10.01
CA TYR A 69 -5.02 -7.66 9.46
C TYR A 69 -4.96 -8.69 8.32
N HIS A 70 -3.80 -9.31 8.08
CA HIS A 70 -3.56 -10.25 6.98
C HIS A 70 -3.92 -9.69 5.59
N ALA A 71 -3.78 -8.39 5.40
CA ALA A 71 -4.02 -7.67 4.15
C ALA A 71 -2.73 -7.47 3.34
N ILE A 72 -2.90 -7.10 2.08
CA ILE A 72 -1.83 -6.79 1.15
C ILE A 72 -1.62 -5.26 1.14
N CYS A 73 -0.34 -4.87 1.22
CA CYS A 73 0.12 -3.48 1.11
C CYS A 73 0.88 -3.33 -0.22
N ILE A 74 0.42 -2.43 -1.07
CA ILE A 74 1.00 -2.07 -2.37
C ILE A 74 1.47 -0.61 -2.31
N ILE A 75 2.64 -0.30 -2.84
CA ILE A 75 3.08 1.09 -3.02
C ILE A 75 2.84 1.53 -4.46
N ASN A 76 2.32 2.74 -4.64
CA ASN A 76 2.11 3.30 -5.97
C ASN A 76 3.41 3.95 -6.48
N ASP A 77 3.83 3.58 -7.70
CA ASP A 77 4.91 4.13 -8.54
C ASP A 77 6.33 4.17 -7.96
N ASP A 78 6.51 3.96 -6.66
CA ASP A 78 7.79 4.13 -5.99
C ASP A 78 8.38 2.78 -5.58
N ILE A 79 9.22 2.22 -6.47
CA ILE A 79 9.88 0.93 -6.27
C ILE A 79 10.83 0.98 -5.06
N GLU A 80 11.53 2.08 -4.86
CA GLU A 80 12.51 2.21 -3.77
C GLU A 80 11.81 2.33 -2.42
N LEU A 81 10.72 3.08 -2.34
CA LEU A 81 9.86 3.10 -1.15
C LEU A 81 9.26 1.72 -0.87
N ALA A 82 8.78 1.01 -1.90
CA ALA A 82 8.25 -0.35 -1.75
C ALA A 82 9.27 -1.31 -1.15
N LYS A 83 10.52 -1.26 -1.62
CA LYS A 83 11.63 -2.03 -1.05
C LYS A 83 11.94 -1.60 0.38
N ALA A 84 12.04 -0.30 0.63
CA ALA A 84 12.40 0.26 1.93
C ALA A 84 11.42 -0.14 3.05
N VAL A 85 10.14 -0.35 2.73
CA VAL A 85 9.12 -0.80 3.68
C VAL A 85 8.77 -2.28 3.57
N ASN A 86 9.45 -3.04 2.71
CA ASN A 86 9.14 -4.44 2.42
C ASN A 86 7.65 -4.66 2.09
N ALA A 87 7.13 -3.83 1.18
CA ALA A 87 5.77 -3.93 0.67
C ALA A 87 5.56 -5.25 -0.09
N HIS A 88 4.30 -5.68 -0.22
CA HIS A 88 3.98 -6.90 -0.95
C HIS A 88 4.10 -6.72 -2.46
N GLY A 89 4.09 -5.47 -2.94
CA GLY A 89 4.24 -5.17 -4.34
C GLY A 89 4.21 -3.67 -4.62
N VAL A 90 4.36 -3.35 -5.90
CA VAL A 90 4.27 -2.00 -6.44
C VAL A 90 3.19 -1.98 -7.53
N HIS A 91 2.40 -0.92 -7.60
CA HIS A 91 1.53 -0.63 -8.73
C HIS A 91 2.23 0.40 -9.61
N LEU A 92 2.35 0.11 -10.91
CA LEU A 92 3.01 0.98 -11.89
C LEU A 92 2.01 1.33 -12.99
N GLY A 93 1.90 2.61 -13.30
CA GLY A 93 1.27 3.10 -14.51
C GLY A 93 2.18 2.95 -15.74
N LYS A 94 1.60 3.29 -16.91
CA LYS A 94 2.27 3.15 -18.21
C LYS A 94 3.53 4.01 -18.34
N ASP A 95 3.53 5.18 -17.71
CA ASP A 95 4.56 6.20 -17.89
C ASP A 95 5.57 6.25 -16.72
N ASP A 96 5.40 5.42 -15.68
CA ASP A 96 6.22 5.49 -14.47
C ASP A 96 7.61 4.86 -14.66
N PHE A 97 7.72 3.82 -15.48
CA PHE A 97 9.01 3.17 -15.79
C PHE A 97 9.06 2.63 -17.22
N SER A 98 10.24 2.73 -17.83
CA SER A 98 10.58 1.91 -19.00
C SER A 98 11.00 0.52 -18.54
N LEU A 99 10.24 -0.50 -18.90
CA LEU A 99 10.68 -1.89 -18.82
C LEU A 99 11.62 -2.15 -20.00
N THR A 100 12.92 -2.03 -19.77
CA THR A 100 13.98 -2.42 -20.73
C THR A 100 14.61 -3.73 -20.34
#